data_AF-A0A1V4MQ22-F1
#
_entry.id   AF-A0A1V4MQ22-F1
#
_cell.length_a   1.000
_cell.length_b   1.000
_cell.length_c   1.000
_cell.angle_alpha   90.00
_cell.angle_beta   90.00
_cell.angle_gamma   90.00
#
_symmetry.space_group_name_H-M   'P 1'
#
loop_
_entity.id
_entity.type
_entity.pdbx_description
1 polymer ?
#
loop_
_entity_poly.entity_id
_entity_poly.type
_entity_poly.pdbx_seq_one_letter_code
_entity_poly.pdbx_strand_id
1 'polypeptide(L)'
;MIADPKFRLSGITNKSLREGLTKTPWASDRTEKQLSARASRYLRLLRDHGIIKKLPGQNKYQVTTKGITLANVLSAFLIASTQELMKMAA
;
A
#
# COMPACT_ATOMS: atom_id res chain seq x y z
N MET A 1 1.39 3.97 2.79
CA MET A 1 2.08 3.60 1.53
C MET A 1 1.17 3.62 0.31
N ILE A 2 0.12 2.81 0.16
CA ILE A 2 -0.72 2.84 -1.08
C ILE A 2 -1.49 4.16 -1.24
N ALA A 3 -1.81 4.83 -0.13
CA ALA A 3 -2.43 6.16 -0.12
C ALA A 3 -1.48 7.29 -0.57
N ASP A 4 -0.16 7.02 -0.67
CA ASP A 4 0.83 8.02 -1.07
C ASP A 4 0.54 8.51 -2.50
N PRO A 5 0.34 9.83 -2.72
CA PRO A 5 0.03 10.38 -4.02
C PRO A 5 1.02 9.98 -5.13
N LYS A 6 2.29 9.71 -4.79
CA LYS A 6 3.30 9.31 -5.79
C LYS A 6 2.87 8.07 -6.57
N PHE A 7 2.22 7.10 -5.92
CA PHE A 7 1.79 5.86 -6.57
C PHE A 7 0.55 6.03 -7.44
N ARG A 8 -0.17 7.15 -7.31
CA ARG A 8 -1.26 7.52 -8.22
C ARG A 8 -0.70 8.00 -9.57
N LEU A 9 0.49 8.61 -9.57
CA LEU A 9 1.13 9.12 -10.78
C LEU A 9 2.08 8.08 -11.40
N SER A 10 2.99 7.55 -10.59
CA SER A 10 4.07 6.70 -11.06
C SER A 10 3.72 5.22 -11.05
N GLY A 11 2.58 4.80 -10.52
CA GLY A 11 2.20 3.40 -10.34
C GLY A 11 3.05 2.64 -9.31
N ILE A 12 2.64 1.41 -8.99
CA ILE A 12 3.27 0.56 -7.97
C ILE A 12 4.01 -0.57 -8.67
N THR A 13 5.25 -0.83 -8.28
CA THR A 13 6.01 -2.03 -8.66
C THR A 13 6.30 -2.87 -7.42
N ASN A 14 6.65 -4.15 -7.62
CA ASN A 14 7.14 -4.98 -6.51
C ASN A 14 8.37 -4.35 -5.84
N LYS A 15 9.31 -3.84 -6.65
CA LYS A 15 10.53 -3.18 -6.18
C LYS A 15 10.22 -1.95 -5.32
N SER A 16 9.42 -1.01 -5.84
CA SER A 16 9.06 0.22 -5.09
C SER A 16 8.26 -0.07 -3.82
N LEU A 17 7.44 -1.13 -3.84
CA LEU A 17 6.72 -1.58 -2.65
C LEU A 17 7.67 -2.12 -1.58
N ARG A 18 8.66 -2.93 -1.97
CA ARG A 18 9.69 -3.43 -1.04
C ARG A 18 10.53 -2.28 -0.48
N GLU A 19 11.04 -1.41 -1.34
CA GLU A 19 11.88 -0.27 -0.93
C GLU A 19 11.21 0.61 0.15
N GLY A 20 9.90 0.84 0.04
CA GLY A 20 9.16 1.60 1.05
C GLY A 20 8.84 0.82 2.34
N LEU A 21 8.93 -0.51 2.32
CA LEU A 21 8.64 -1.40 3.45
C LEU A 21 9.90 -1.99 4.11
N THR A 22 11.07 -1.91 3.47
CA THR A 22 12.32 -2.51 3.96
C THR A 22 12.71 -2.02 5.35
N LYS A 23 12.35 -0.77 5.72
CA LYS A 23 12.64 -0.19 7.04
C LYS A 23 11.57 -0.50 8.11
N THR A 24 10.60 -1.36 7.81
CA THR A 24 9.49 -1.69 8.72
C THR A 24 9.65 -3.12 9.25
N PRO A 25 9.04 -3.46 10.41
CA PRO A 25 9.00 -4.85 10.92
C PRO A 25 8.39 -5.86 9.93
N TRP A 26 7.68 -5.38 8.91
CA TRP A 26 7.20 -6.23 7.83
C TRP A 26 8.34 -6.93 7.07
N ALA A 27 9.52 -6.30 7.02
CA ALA A 27 10.67 -6.77 6.26
C ALA A 27 11.73 -7.50 7.10
N SER A 28 11.64 -7.46 8.43
CA SER A 28 12.66 -8.06 9.31
C SER A 28 12.79 -9.58 9.08
N ASP A 29 14.01 -10.09 9.27
CA ASP A 29 14.37 -11.50 9.24
C ASP A 29 14.03 -12.25 7.94
N ARG A 30 14.01 -11.52 6.81
CA ARG A 30 13.66 -12.07 5.51
C ARG A 30 14.70 -11.73 4.46
N THR A 31 15.00 -12.72 3.63
CA THR A 31 15.83 -12.52 2.44
C THR A 31 15.08 -11.73 1.37
N GLU A 32 15.82 -11.09 0.47
CA GLU A 32 15.24 -10.36 -0.67
C GLU A 32 14.27 -11.21 -1.51
N LYS A 33 14.57 -12.50 -1.70
CA LYS A 33 13.69 -13.44 -2.41
C LYS A 33 12.37 -13.64 -1.68
N GLN A 34 12.40 -13.80 -0.36
CA GLN A 34 11.20 -13.93 0.47
C GLN A 34 10.38 -12.63 0.46
N LEU A 35 11.03 -11.47 0.56
CA LEU A 35 10.36 -10.17 0.47
C LEU A 35 9.69 -9.97 -0.90
N SER A 36 10.37 -10.36 -1.98
CA SER A 36 9.83 -10.29 -3.35
C SER A 36 8.58 -11.16 -3.53
N ALA A 37 8.63 -12.41 -3.06
CA ALA A 37 7.49 -13.32 -3.11
C ALA A 37 6.30 -12.79 -2.27
N ARG A 38 6.58 -12.29 -1.06
CA ARG A 38 5.58 -11.72 -0.17
C ARG A 38 4.92 -10.47 -0.76
N ALA A 39 5.71 -9.55 -1.33
CA ALA A 39 5.20 -8.36 -2.01
C ALA A 39 4.32 -8.74 -3.21
N SER A 40 4.72 -9.73 -4.01
CA SER A 40 3.91 -10.23 -5.13
C SER A 40 2.57 -10.81 -4.67
N ARG A 41 2.54 -11.52 -3.53
CA ARG A 41 1.30 -12.02 -2.93
C ARG A 41 0.35 -10.89 -2.55
N TYR A 42 0.84 -9.82 -1.91
CA TYR A 42 -0.01 -8.68 -1.57
C TYR A 42 -0.51 -7.91 -2.80
N LEU A 43 0.33 -7.73 -3.81
CA LEU A 43 -0.10 -7.13 -5.08
C LEU A 43 -1.21 -7.97 -5.74
N ARG A 44 -1.10 -9.30 -5.70
CA ARG A 44 -2.18 -10.19 -6.17
C ARG A 44 -3.47 -9.97 -5.38
N LEU A 45 -3.43 -10.01 -4.05
CA LEU A 45 -4.62 -9.81 -3.21
C LEU A 45 -5.32 -8.48 -3.49
N LEU A 46 -4.55 -7.38 -3.55
CA LEU A 46 -5.10 -6.06 -3.86
C LEU A 46 -5.73 -6.01 -5.25
N ARG A 47 -5.13 -6.70 -6.22
CA ARG A 47 -5.67 -6.79 -7.59
C ARG A 47 -6.96 -7.59 -7.62
N ASP A 48 -7.00 -8.74 -6.95
CA ASP A 48 -8.16 -9.62 -6.94
C ASP A 48 -9.36 -8.93 -6.25
N HIS A 49 -9.11 -8.02 -5.30
CA HIS A 49 -10.14 -7.15 -4.71
C HIS A 49 -10.45 -5.87 -5.50
N GLY A 50 -9.80 -5.65 -6.64
CA GLY A 50 -10.02 -4.48 -7.51
C GLY A 50 -9.48 -3.16 -6.94
N ILE A 51 -8.58 -3.20 -5.97
CA ILE A 51 -7.94 -2.02 -5.37
C ILE A 51 -6.85 -1.47 -6.30
N ILE A 52 -6.14 -2.37 -6.99
CA ILE A 52 -5.17 -2.04 -8.02
C ILE A 52 -5.46 -2.82 -9.31
N LYS A 53 -5.00 -2.33 -10.44
CA LYS A 53 -5.02 -3.02 -11.73
C LYS A 53 -3.61 -3.17 -12.28
N LYS A 54 -3.27 -4.32 -12.87
CA LYS A 54 -1.97 -4.50 -13.54
C LYS A 54 -2.01 -3.80 -14.89
N LEU A 55 -0.93 -3.09 -15.26
CA LEU A 55 -0.79 -2.50 -16.58
C LEU A 55 -0.37 -3.58 -17.60
N PRO A 56 -0.94 -3.62 -18.81
CA PRO A 56 -0.54 -4.55 -19.86
C PRO A 56 0.95 -4.43 -20.19
N GLY A 57 1.62 -5.58 -20.39
CA GLY A 57 3.04 -5.61 -20.77
C GLY A 57 4.03 -5.16 -19.70
N GLN A 58 3.59 -4.82 -18.47
CA GLN A 58 4.47 -4.28 -17.43
C GLN A 58 4.26 -4.98 -16.07
N ASN A 59 5.32 -5.05 -15.26
CA ASN A 59 5.24 -5.48 -13.85
C ASN A 59 4.84 -4.32 -12.93
N LYS A 60 3.86 -3.54 -13.39
CA LYS A 60 3.44 -2.26 -12.82
C LYS A 60 1.94 -2.28 -12.59
N TYR A 61 1.51 -1.64 -11.52
CA TYR A 61 0.13 -1.62 -11.08
C TYR A 61 -0.35 -0.18 -10.87
N GLN A 62 -1.60 0.09 -11.24
CA GLN A 62 -2.24 1.39 -11.05
C GLN A 62 -3.34 1.26 -9.99
N VAL A 63 -3.44 2.25 -9.10
CA VAL A 63 -4.54 2.30 -8.13
C VAL A 63 -5.84 2.59 -8.88
N THR A 64 -6.91 1.86 -8.55
CA THR A 64 -8.25 2.08 -9.14
C THR A 64 -9.00 3.18 -8.38
N THR A 65 -10.11 3.65 -8.93
CA THR A 65 -11.02 4.58 -8.20
C THR A 65 -11.47 3.98 -6.87
N LYS A 66 -11.83 2.69 -6.85
CA LYS A 66 -12.17 1.95 -5.62
C LYS A 66 -11.03 2.00 -4.60
N GLY A 67 -9.79 1.79 -5.07
CA GLY A 67 -8.62 1.85 -4.21
C GLY A 67 -8.32 3.26 -3.68
N ILE A 68 -8.54 4.30 -4.49
CA ILE A 68 -8.42 5.69 -4.06
C ILE A 68 -9.44 6.02 -2.97
N THR A 69 -10.72 5.69 -3.18
CA THR A 69 -11.78 5.90 -2.21
C THR A 69 -11.47 5.20 -0.89
N LEU A 70 -11.10 3.92 -0.93
CA LEU A 70 -10.74 3.15 0.25
C LEU A 70 -9.56 3.78 1.01
N ALA A 71 -8.51 4.17 0.28
CA ALA A 71 -7.34 4.81 0.88
C ALA A 71 -7.70 6.12 1.58
N ASN A 72 -8.54 6.97 0.96
CA ASN A 72 -8.97 8.23 1.55
C ASN A 72 -9.82 8.00 2.81
N VAL A 73 -10.78 7.06 2.78
CA VAL A 73 -11.62 6.72 3.94
C VAL A 73 -10.76 6.23 5.11
N LEU A 74 -9.81 5.33 4.85
CA LEU A 74 -8.89 4.84 5.87
C LEU A 74 -8.05 5.96 6.48
N SER A 75 -7.52 6.88 5.65
CA SER A 75 -6.77 8.04 6.13
C SER A 75 -7.63 8.96 7.00
N ALA A 76 -8.85 9.27 6.59
CA ALA A 76 -9.77 10.10 7.37
C ALA A 76 -10.14 9.45 8.71
N PHE A 77 -10.41 8.14 8.69
CA PHE A 77 -10.71 7.37 9.91
C PHE A 77 -9.55 7.38 10.90
N LEU A 78 -8.31 7.18 10.43
CA LEU A 78 -7.12 7.23 11.28
C LEU A 78 -6.93 8.62 11.90
N ILE A 79 -7.12 9.69 11.14
CA ILE A 79 -7.03 11.07 11.66
C ILE A 79 -8.10 11.31 12.73
N ALA A 80 -9.35 10.95 12.47
CA ALA A 80 -10.43 11.08 13.45
C ALA A 80 -10.13 10.29 14.73
N SER A 81 -9.67 9.05 14.61
CA SER A 81 -9.26 8.22 15.76
C SER A 81 -8.13 8.87 16.57
N THR A 82 -7.14 9.48 15.91
CA THR A 82 -6.07 10.19 16.63
C THR A 82 -6.60 11.44 17.36
N GLN A 83 -7.57 12.16 16.78
CA GLN A 83 -8.18 13.31 17.45
C GLN A 83 -8.96 12.90 18.70
N GLU A 84 -9.70 11.79 18.66
CA GLU A 84 -10.41 11.26 19.84
C GLU A 84 -9.43 10.82 20.93
N LEU A 85 -8.32 10.17 20.58
CA LEU A 85 -7.27 9.82 21.54
C LEU A 85 -6.66 11.08 22.21
N MET A 86 -6.44 12.15 21.44
CA MET A 86 -5.93 13.42 21.98
C MET A 86 -6.93 14.09 22.92
N LYS A 87 -8.24 14.01 22.64
CA LYS A 87 -9.29 14.53 23.54
C LYS A 87 -9.34 13.79 24.87
N MET A 88 -9.10 12.48 24.87
CA MET A 88 -9.09 11.68 26.11
C MET A 88 -7.81 11.85 26.95
N ALA A 89 -6.73 12.34 26.34
CA ALA A 89 -5.45 12.55 27.00
C ALA A 89 -5.27 13.97 27.59
N ALA A 90 -6.20 14.89 27.29
CA ALA A 90 -6.27 16.25 27.82
C ALA A 90 -7.18 16.31 29.05
#